data_AF-A0A929M3L4-F1
#
_entry.id   AF-A0A929M3L4-F1
#
_cell.length_a   1.000
_cell.length_b   1.000
_cell.length_c   1.000
_cell.angle_alpha   90.00
_cell.angle_beta   90.00
_cell.angle_gamma   90.00
#
_symmetry.space_group_name_H-M   'P 1'
#
loop_
_entity.id
_entity.type
_entity.pdbx_description
1 polymer ?
#
loop_
_entity_poly.entity_id
_entity_poly.type
_entity_poly.pdbx_seq_one_letter_code
_entity_poly.pdbx_strand_id
1 'polypeptide(L)'
;LSHDITLKALENLVDDKKIEKIIIDVDEVDLSRVHIEEIKEIFKKLSVDKEIIAIGTTFDEYSYQIALLADKIYMLNTKQSCLYFRGYEYKEPYFKNILATLGVTVNTLHIGDYKVAGESFSHDKMTEEKKESLMNIKETLFQNFINLVKEKRKIDITNEILSGDLIFANSEKAKELGLIDGVTT
;
A
#
# COMPACT_ATOMS: atom_id res chain seq x y z
N LEU A 1 -0.59 -15.19 -13.96
CA LEU A 1 0.36 -16.30 -13.71
C LEU A 1 0.15 -16.78 -12.28
N SER A 2 0.40 -18.04 -11.95
CA SER A 2 0.43 -18.43 -10.53
C SER A 2 1.63 -17.75 -9.86
N HIS A 3 1.49 -17.42 -8.58
CA HIS A 3 2.53 -16.74 -7.80
C HIS A 3 3.90 -17.44 -7.85
N ASP A 4 3.90 -18.77 -7.76
CA ASP A 4 5.12 -19.58 -7.86
C ASP A 4 5.87 -19.43 -9.18
N ILE A 5 5.15 -19.27 -10.29
CA ILE A 5 5.77 -19.06 -11.60
C ILE A 5 6.44 -17.69 -11.64
N THR A 6 5.80 -16.66 -11.07
CA THR A 6 6.38 -15.32 -10.95
C THR A 6 7.65 -15.35 -10.10
N LEU A 7 7.63 -16.00 -8.94
CA LEU A 7 8.81 -16.14 -8.08
C LEU A 7 9.97 -16.81 -8.81
N LYS A 8 9.71 -17.96 -9.44
CA LYS A 8 10.74 -18.69 -10.18
C LYS A 8 11.28 -17.89 -11.37
N ALA A 9 10.42 -17.11 -12.04
CA ALA A 9 10.85 -16.23 -13.12
C ALA A 9 11.79 -15.13 -12.58
N LEU A 10 11.44 -14.47 -11.47
CA LEU A 10 12.27 -13.45 -10.83
C LEU A 10 13.61 -14.03 -10.34
N GLU A 11 13.62 -15.22 -9.77
CA GLU A 11 14.85 -15.91 -9.36
C GLU A 11 15.77 -16.19 -10.54
N ASN A 12 15.22 -16.70 -11.65
CA ASN A 12 16.01 -16.95 -12.86
C ASN A 12 16.60 -15.65 -13.45
N LEU A 13 15.92 -14.51 -13.29
CA LEU A 13 16.43 -13.23 -13.76
C LEU A 13 17.72 -12.83 -13.02
N VAL A 14 17.89 -13.20 -11.75
CA VAL A 14 19.08 -12.83 -10.96
C VAL A 14 20.37 -13.22 -11.68
N ASP A 15 20.43 -14.43 -12.22
CA ASP A 15 21.63 -14.97 -12.88
C ASP A 15 21.67 -14.67 -14.40
N ASP A 16 20.61 -14.11 -14.98
CA ASP A 16 20.55 -13.82 -16.42
C ASP A 16 21.34 -12.54 -16.77
N LYS A 17 22.55 -12.72 -17.28
CA LYS A 17 23.45 -11.63 -17.71
C LYS A 17 22.99 -10.87 -18.94
N LYS A 18 21.98 -11.36 -19.68
CA LYS A 18 21.44 -10.65 -20.86
C LYS A 18 20.50 -9.53 -20.44
N ILE A 19 19.98 -9.57 -19.22
CA ILE A 19 19.05 -8.57 -18.69
C ILE A 19 19.84 -7.59 -17.84
N GLU A 20 19.97 -6.35 -18.33
CA GLU A 20 20.66 -5.27 -17.62
C GLU A 20 19.71 -4.39 -16.81
N LYS A 21 18.44 -4.33 -17.22
CA LYS A 21 17.44 -3.43 -16.62
C LYS A 21 16.09 -4.12 -16.47
N ILE A 22 15.37 -3.73 -15.43
CA ILE A 22 14.00 -4.17 -15.15
C ILE A 22 13.13 -2.94 -14.99
N ILE A 23 12.00 -2.91 -15.71
CA ILE A 23 10.98 -1.87 -15.54
C ILE A 23 9.80 -2.49 -14.81
N ILE A 24 9.42 -1.86 -13.71
CA ILE A 24 8.18 -2.15 -12.98
C ILE A 24 7.16 -1.12 -13.43
N ASP A 25 6.19 -1.53 -14.23
CA ASP A 25 5.02 -0.70 -14.51
C ASP A 25 4.01 -0.86 -13.37
N VAL A 26 4.02 0.09 -12.45
CA VAL A 26 3.22 0.04 -11.22
C VAL A 26 1.73 0.08 -11.49
N ASP A 27 1.31 0.63 -12.63
CA ASP A 27 -0.11 0.72 -13.01
C ASP A 27 -0.66 -0.66 -13.44
N GLU A 28 0.21 -1.57 -13.89
CA GLU A 28 -0.15 -2.90 -14.42
C GLU A 28 0.16 -4.06 -13.46
N VAL A 29 0.72 -3.76 -12.27
CA VAL A 29 1.13 -4.78 -11.31
C VAL A 29 0.03 -5.06 -10.28
N ASP A 30 -0.45 -6.30 -10.27
CA ASP A 30 -1.38 -6.82 -9.27
C ASP A 30 -0.66 -7.78 -8.30
N LEU A 31 -0.02 -7.22 -7.26
CA LEU A 31 0.70 -7.98 -6.24
C LEU A 31 0.18 -7.66 -4.84
N SER A 32 -0.38 -8.64 -4.14
CA SER A 32 -0.79 -8.48 -2.73
C SER A 32 0.37 -8.03 -1.83
N ARG A 33 0.06 -7.43 -0.67
CA ARG A 33 1.08 -7.06 0.33
C ARG A 33 2.00 -8.23 0.70
N VAL A 34 1.44 -9.44 0.79
CA VAL A 34 2.21 -10.65 1.09
C VAL A 34 3.18 -10.95 -0.06
N HIS A 35 2.73 -10.85 -1.31
CA HIS A 35 3.61 -11.06 -2.46
C HIS A 35 4.73 -10.02 -2.52
N ILE A 36 4.47 -8.76 -2.18
CA ILE A 36 5.50 -7.71 -2.11
C ILE A 36 6.57 -8.10 -1.09
N GLU A 37 6.18 -8.52 0.12
CA GLU A 37 7.14 -8.97 1.15
C GLU A 37 7.99 -10.16 0.69
N GLU A 38 7.39 -11.14 0.00
CA GLU A 38 8.11 -12.32 -0.48
C GLU A 38 9.14 -12.00 -1.57
N ILE A 39 8.84 -11.07 -2.48
CA ILE A 39 9.76 -10.72 -3.57
C ILE A 39 10.82 -9.71 -3.16
N LYS A 40 10.70 -9.02 -2.01
CA LYS A 40 11.65 -7.98 -1.57
C LYS A 40 13.10 -8.46 -1.59
N GLU A 41 13.37 -9.65 -1.07
CA GLU A 41 14.74 -10.20 -1.03
C GLU A 41 15.25 -10.57 -2.43
N ILE A 42 14.37 -10.95 -3.35
CA ILE A 42 14.75 -11.20 -4.75
C ILE A 42 15.10 -9.88 -5.44
N PHE A 43 14.30 -8.82 -5.25
CA PHE A 43 14.57 -7.49 -5.80
C PHE A 43 15.88 -6.90 -5.26
N LYS A 44 16.21 -7.10 -3.97
CA LYS A 44 17.51 -6.74 -3.41
C LYS A 44 18.69 -7.44 -4.08
N LYS A 45 18.53 -8.70 -4.52
CA LYS A 45 19.57 -9.42 -5.28
C LYS A 45 19.66 -8.91 -6.71
N LEU A 46 18.51 -8.66 -7.34
CA LEU A 46 18.44 -8.12 -8.71
C LEU A 46 19.14 -6.75 -8.79
N SER A 47 18.93 -5.87 -7.81
CA SER A 47 19.52 -4.52 -7.79
C SER A 47 21.05 -4.48 -7.65
N VAL A 48 21.71 -5.62 -7.38
CA VAL A 48 23.19 -5.67 -7.31
C VAL A 48 23.80 -5.48 -8.70
N ASP A 49 23.24 -6.17 -9.71
CA ASP A 49 23.79 -6.22 -11.07
C ASP A 49 22.84 -5.64 -12.13
N LYS A 50 21.61 -5.28 -11.74
CA LYS A 50 20.58 -4.77 -12.66
C LYS A 50 20.00 -3.46 -12.15
N GLU A 51 19.78 -2.52 -13.06
CA GLU A 51 19.07 -1.28 -12.73
C GLU A 51 17.55 -1.53 -12.76
N ILE A 52 16.88 -1.33 -11.63
CA ILE A 52 15.43 -1.49 -11.50
C ILE A 52 14.78 -0.11 -11.48
N ILE A 53 13.83 0.10 -12.37
CA ILE A 53 13.12 1.36 -12.55
C ILE A 53 11.63 1.12 -12.37
N ALA A 54 10.98 1.83 -11.45
CA ALA A 54 9.54 1.89 -11.35
C ALA A 54 9.00 3.07 -12.17
N ILE A 55 7.96 2.83 -12.94
CA ILE A 55 7.16 3.85 -13.62
C ILE A 55 5.70 3.72 -13.21
N GLY A 56 4.97 4.82 -13.23
CA GLY A 56 3.52 4.79 -12.95
C GLY A 56 2.89 6.16 -13.04
N THR A 57 1.57 6.16 -13.20
CA THR A 57 0.76 7.38 -13.24
C THR A 57 0.44 7.85 -11.82
N THR A 58 -0.08 6.95 -11.00
CA THR A 58 -0.67 7.32 -9.70
C THR A 58 -0.16 6.38 -8.60
N PHE A 59 0.34 6.95 -7.50
CA PHE A 59 0.88 6.15 -6.40
C PHE A 59 0.13 6.39 -5.08
N ASP A 60 -0.50 5.35 -4.52
CA ASP A 60 -0.91 5.34 -3.10
C ASP A 60 0.15 4.68 -2.24
N GLU A 61 -0.11 4.58 -0.93
CA GLU A 61 0.76 3.86 -0.01
C GLU A 61 1.00 2.42 -0.43
N TYR A 62 0.09 1.78 -1.19
CA TYR A 62 0.24 0.40 -1.62
C TYR A 62 1.11 0.27 -2.88
N SER A 63 0.73 0.94 -3.97
CA SER A 63 1.46 0.89 -5.23
C SER A 63 2.83 1.57 -5.10
N TYR A 64 2.97 2.55 -4.21
CA TYR A 64 4.28 3.10 -3.86
C TYR A 64 5.17 2.09 -3.13
N GLN A 65 4.63 1.15 -2.34
CA GLN A 65 5.45 0.05 -1.77
C GLN A 65 6.03 -0.86 -2.86
N ILE A 66 5.30 -1.05 -3.97
CA ILE A 66 5.80 -1.75 -5.16
C ILE A 66 6.91 -0.92 -5.81
N ALA A 67 6.69 0.38 -5.99
CA ALA A 67 7.69 1.29 -6.56
C ALA A 67 9.00 1.32 -5.74
N LEU A 68 8.92 1.20 -4.41
CA LEU A 68 10.08 1.16 -3.51
C LEU A 68 10.92 -0.14 -3.61
N LEU A 69 10.50 -1.11 -4.43
CA LEU A 69 11.35 -2.23 -4.85
C LEU A 69 12.42 -1.79 -5.86
N ALA A 70 12.19 -0.69 -6.58
CA ALA A 70 13.08 -0.17 -7.60
C ALA A 70 14.18 0.74 -7.03
N ASP A 71 15.27 0.90 -7.78
CA ASP A 71 16.35 1.84 -7.49
C ASP A 71 15.93 3.28 -7.81
N LYS A 72 15.10 3.44 -8.85
CA LYS A 72 14.58 4.72 -9.29
C LYS A 72 13.08 4.66 -9.53
N ILE A 73 12.39 5.75 -9.21
CA ILE A 73 10.95 5.91 -9.39
C ILE A 73 10.71 7.12 -10.31
N TYR A 74 10.04 6.89 -11.43
CA TYR A 74 9.61 7.95 -12.35
C TYR A 74 8.09 8.00 -12.41
N MET A 75 7.55 9.21 -12.33
CA MET A 75 6.12 9.44 -12.54
C MET A 75 5.88 9.76 -14.02
N LEU A 76 4.81 9.22 -14.61
CA LEU A 76 4.43 9.59 -15.98
C LEU A 76 3.99 11.06 -16.03
N ASN A 77 4.32 11.78 -17.11
CA ASN A 77 3.99 13.19 -17.27
C ASN A 77 2.56 13.40 -17.79
N THR A 78 1.57 13.04 -16.98
CA THR A 78 0.16 13.24 -17.33
C THR A 78 -0.51 14.18 -16.33
N LYS A 79 -1.62 14.82 -16.75
CA LYS A 79 -2.42 15.67 -15.85
C LYS A 79 -3.06 14.90 -14.69
N GLN A 80 -3.10 13.58 -14.78
CA GLN A 80 -3.71 12.70 -13.78
C GLN A 80 -2.65 12.14 -12.81
N SER A 81 -1.37 12.37 -13.09
CA SER A 81 -0.30 11.77 -12.31
C SER A 81 -0.13 12.46 -10.96
N CYS A 82 -0.14 11.67 -9.88
CA CYS A 82 0.00 12.16 -8.53
C CYS A 82 0.43 11.08 -7.54
N LEU A 83 0.98 11.51 -6.40
CA LEU A 83 0.95 10.74 -5.17
C LEU A 83 -0.33 11.07 -4.40
N TYR A 84 -0.96 10.07 -3.81
CA TYR A 84 -2.16 10.23 -3.01
C TYR A 84 -2.06 9.48 -1.68
N PHE A 85 -1.18 9.94 -0.79
CA PHE A 85 -1.04 9.36 0.55
C PHE A 85 -2.00 10.04 1.53
N ARG A 86 -2.87 9.25 2.16
CA ARG A 86 -3.96 9.69 3.04
C ARG A 86 -3.89 9.04 4.42
N GLY A 87 -2.96 8.12 4.62
CA GLY A 87 -2.91 7.26 5.79
C GLY A 87 -3.92 6.11 5.69
N TYR A 88 -4.08 5.41 6.81
CA TYR A 88 -4.89 4.19 6.87
C TYR A 88 -6.17 4.43 7.65
N GLU A 89 -7.31 4.29 6.99
CA GLU A 89 -8.63 4.37 7.64
C GLU A 89 -9.40 3.06 7.58
N TYR A 90 -10.42 2.96 8.42
CA TYR A 90 -11.45 1.94 8.35
C TYR A 90 -12.81 2.58 8.61
N LYS A 91 -13.76 2.35 7.70
CA LYS A 91 -15.13 2.82 7.81
C LYS A 91 -16.03 1.62 7.56
N GLU A 92 -17.04 1.46 8.41
CA GLU A 92 -18.01 0.40 8.30
C GLU A 92 -19.40 0.95 8.63
N PRO A 93 -20.41 0.68 7.80
CA PRO A 93 -21.79 1.04 8.10
C PRO A 93 -22.38 0.14 9.20
N TYR A 94 -23.19 0.72 10.08
CA TYR A 94 -23.94 0.00 11.12
C TYR A 94 -25.43 0.02 10.78
N PHE A 95 -26.02 -1.16 10.61
CA PHE A 95 -27.34 -1.37 10.04
C PHE A 95 -28.44 -1.67 11.06
N LYS A 96 -28.10 -1.88 12.35
CA LYS A 96 -29.07 -2.26 13.39
C LYS A 96 -30.34 -1.41 13.36
N ASN A 97 -30.20 -0.09 13.34
CA ASN A 97 -31.35 0.82 13.42
C ASN A 97 -32.21 0.80 12.15
N ILE A 98 -31.58 0.61 10.98
CA ILE A 98 -32.30 0.44 9.70
C ILE A 98 -33.07 -0.87 9.72
N LEU A 99 -32.44 -1.96 10.14
CA LEU A 99 -33.07 -3.29 10.25
C LEU A 99 -34.23 -3.28 11.25
N ALA A 100 -34.04 -2.66 12.43
CA ALA A 100 -35.08 -2.54 13.43
C ALA A 100 -36.31 -1.77 12.91
N THR A 101 -36.10 -0.73 12.10
CA THR A 101 -37.18 0.03 11.43
C THR A 101 -37.97 -0.86 10.46
N LEU A 102 -37.31 -1.83 9.84
CA LEU A 102 -37.92 -2.83 8.95
C LEU A 102 -38.52 -4.03 9.70
N GLY A 103 -38.53 -4.01 11.04
CA GLY A 103 -39.04 -5.11 11.86
C GLY A 103 -38.09 -6.31 11.99
N VAL A 104 -36.81 -6.15 11.65
CA VAL A 104 -35.78 -7.20 11.71
C VAL A 104 -34.84 -6.96 12.88
N THR A 105 -34.65 -7.96 13.74
CA THR A 105 -33.68 -7.94 14.84
C THR A 105 -32.63 -9.02 14.64
N VAL A 106 -31.34 -8.63 14.64
CA VAL A 106 -30.21 -9.56 14.51
C VAL A 106 -29.57 -9.77 15.88
N ASN A 107 -29.65 -10.99 16.39
CA ASN A 107 -28.94 -11.40 17.61
C ASN A 107 -27.65 -12.11 17.21
N THR A 108 -26.50 -11.52 17.55
CA THR A 108 -25.17 -12.10 17.27
C THR A 108 -24.66 -12.79 18.53
N LEU A 109 -24.31 -14.08 18.42
CA LEU A 109 -23.66 -14.84 19.49
C LEU A 109 -22.18 -14.98 19.16
N HIS A 110 -21.32 -14.54 20.07
CA HIS A 110 -19.87 -14.71 19.97
C HIS A 110 -19.27 -15.06 21.33
N ILE A 111 -18.08 -15.65 21.30
CA ILE A 111 -17.26 -15.94 22.48
C ILE A 111 -15.92 -15.26 22.24
N GLY A 112 -15.51 -14.43 23.19
CA GLY A 112 -14.31 -13.60 23.11
C GLY A 112 -14.61 -12.18 22.63
N ASP A 113 -14.01 -11.22 23.31
CA ASP A 113 -14.30 -9.78 23.15
C ASP A 113 -13.90 -9.25 21.76
N TYR A 114 -12.88 -9.87 21.15
CA TYR A 114 -12.38 -9.51 19.81
C TYR A 114 -13.08 -10.24 18.66
N LYS A 115 -14.06 -11.11 18.93
CA LYS A 115 -14.84 -11.79 17.88
C LYS A 115 -16.01 -10.92 17.43
N VAL A 116 -15.68 -9.91 16.62
CA VAL A 116 -16.57 -8.80 16.25
C VAL A 116 -17.31 -8.98 14.91
N ALA A 117 -17.32 -10.20 14.38
CA ALA A 117 -18.05 -10.53 13.16
C ALA A 117 -19.57 -10.44 13.42
N GLY A 118 -20.28 -9.68 12.59
CA GLY A 118 -21.73 -9.44 12.73
C GLY A 118 -22.10 -8.24 13.60
N GLU A 119 -21.10 -7.52 14.14
CA GLU A 119 -21.33 -6.32 14.95
C GLU A 119 -22.09 -5.23 14.18
N SER A 120 -21.78 -5.02 12.90
CA SER A 120 -22.47 -4.06 12.03
C SER A 120 -23.97 -4.31 11.87
N PHE A 121 -24.46 -5.52 12.19
CA PHE A 121 -25.89 -5.84 12.15
C PHE A 121 -26.57 -5.81 13.52
N SER A 122 -25.82 -6.02 14.60
CA SER A 122 -26.34 -6.14 15.97
C SER A 122 -26.13 -4.89 16.83
N HIS A 123 -25.17 -4.04 16.45
CA HIS A 123 -24.81 -2.79 17.12
C HIS A 123 -25.15 -1.58 16.23
N ASP A 124 -25.19 -0.40 16.83
CA ASP A 124 -25.41 0.87 16.16
C ASP A 124 -24.11 1.65 15.89
N LYS A 125 -23.01 1.24 16.52
CA LYS A 125 -21.67 1.79 16.33
C LYS A 125 -20.60 0.77 16.67
N MET A 126 -19.36 1.11 16.31
CA MET A 126 -18.16 0.31 16.62
C MET A 126 -17.94 0.14 18.12
N THR A 127 -17.73 -1.10 18.54
CA THR A 127 -17.26 -1.47 19.88
C THR A 127 -15.82 -0.99 20.10
N GLU A 128 -15.42 -0.76 21.36
CA GLU A 128 -14.06 -0.30 21.64
C GLU A 128 -13.03 -1.40 21.33
N GLU A 129 -13.39 -2.67 21.48
CA GLU A 129 -12.52 -3.82 21.19
C GLU A 129 -12.26 -3.98 19.69
N LYS A 130 -13.31 -3.81 18.86
CA LYS A 130 -13.15 -3.75 17.40
C LYS A 130 -12.26 -2.59 17.00
N LYS A 131 -12.51 -1.42 17.59
CA LYS A 131 -11.76 -0.20 17.32
C LYS A 131 -10.30 -0.33 17.72
N GLU A 132 -10.00 -0.88 18.89
CA GLU A 132 -8.64 -1.16 19.36
C GLU A 132 -7.91 -2.11 18.40
N SER A 133 -8.56 -3.23 18.04
CA SER A 133 -7.96 -4.21 17.11
C SER A 133 -7.66 -3.60 15.75
N LEU A 134 -8.61 -2.85 15.18
CA LEU A 134 -8.40 -2.16 13.91
C LEU A 134 -7.33 -1.09 14.02
N MET A 135 -7.30 -0.30 15.10
CA MET A 135 -6.30 0.74 15.30
C MET A 135 -4.90 0.14 15.34
N ASN A 136 -4.70 -0.94 16.11
CA ASN A 136 -3.42 -1.64 16.19
C ASN A 136 -2.91 -2.08 14.81
N ILE A 137 -3.80 -2.64 13.97
CA ILE A 137 -3.46 -3.04 12.60
C ILE A 137 -3.09 -1.83 11.75
N LYS A 138 -3.90 -0.76 11.80
CA LYS A 138 -3.75 0.42 10.95
C LYS A 138 -2.52 1.24 11.30
N GLU A 139 -2.23 1.42 12.58
CA GLU A 139 -0.99 2.03 13.08
C GLU A 139 0.24 1.22 12.65
N THR A 140 0.18 -0.11 12.75
CA THR A 140 1.29 -0.96 12.29
C THR A 140 1.55 -0.79 10.78
N LEU A 141 0.49 -0.77 9.96
CA LEU A 141 0.61 -0.55 8.52
C LEU A 141 1.19 0.83 8.19
N PHE A 142 0.75 1.87 8.92
CA PHE A 142 1.26 3.22 8.77
C PHE A 142 2.74 3.32 9.11
N GLN A 143 3.15 2.78 10.26
CA GLN A 143 4.55 2.77 10.68
C GLN A 143 5.43 1.97 9.72
N ASN A 144 4.97 0.81 9.25
CA ASN A 144 5.70 0.01 8.28
C ASN A 144 5.93 0.78 6.97
N PHE A 145 4.90 1.47 6.48
CA PHE A 145 5.01 2.30 5.27
C PHE A 145 6.03 3.42 5.45
N ILE A 146 5.90 4.21 6.53
CA ILE A 146 6.82 5.33 6.79
C ILE A 146 8.26 4.84 6.97
N ASN A 147 8.46 3.76 7.71
CA ASN A 147 9.79 3.18 7.89
C ASN A 147 10.40 2.72 6.57
N LEU A 148 9.60 2.12 5.69
CA LEU A 148 10.08 1.72 4.36
C LEU A 148 10.46 2.94 3.50
N VAL A 149 9.63 3.98 3.49
CA VAL A 149 9.96 5.24 2.80
C VAL A 149 11.25 5.84 3.36
N LYS A 150 11.40 5.88 4.68
CA LYS A 150 12.60 6.38 5.36
C LYS A 150 13.83 5.56 5.05
N GLU A 151 13.72 4.25 4.99
CA GLU A 151 14.81 3.34 4.62
C GLU A 151 15.28 3.59 3.18
N LYS A 152 14.33 3.65 2.24
CA LYS A 152 14.60 3.65 0.79
C LYS A 152 14.87 5.03 0.21
N ARG A 153 14.16 6.05 0.69
CA ARG A 153 14.22 7.43 0.18
C ARG A 153 14.96 8.39 1.11
N LYS A 154 15.32 7.95 2.33
CA LYS A 154 16.04 8.75 3.34
C LYS A 154 15.30 10.04 3.76
N ILE A 155 13.98 10.01 3.69
CA ILE A 155 13.08 11.11 4.08
C ILE A 155 12.04 10.60 5.07
N ASP A 156 11.56 11.48 5.94
CA ASP A 156 10.46 11.19 6.86
C ASP A 156 9.25 11.99 6.41
N ILE A 157 8.18 11.30 5.99
CA ILE A 157 6.97 11.91 5.44
C ILE A 157 5.81 11.92 6.44
N THR A 158 6.08 11.64 7.72
CA THR A 158 5.02 11.52 8.74
C THR A 158 4.18 12.78 8.83
N ASN A 159 4.83 13.94 8.89
CA ASN A 159 4.13 15.20 9.07
C ASN A 159 3.32 15.58 7.82
N GLU A 160 3.85 15.31 6.63
CA GLU A 160 3.24 15.62 5.35
C GLU A 160 2.01 14.75 5.07
N ILE A 161 1.99 13.51 5.55
CA ILE A 161 0.77 12.69 5.51
C ILE A 161 -0.26 13.22 6.52
N LEU A 162 0.16 13.50 7.76
CA LEU A 162 -0.76 13.94 8.82
C LEU A 162 -1.33 15.35 8.60
N SER A 163 -0.60 16.24 7.93
CA SER A 163 -1.07 17.56 7.53
C SER A 163 -2.00 17.51 6.30
N GLY A 164 -1.98 16.40 5.56
CA GLY A 164 -2.74 16.22 4.32
C GLY A 164 -2.03 16.76 3.07
N ASP A 165 -0.77 17.16 3.16
CA ASP A 165 0.01 17.72 2.04
C ASP A 165 0.26 16.69 0.92
N LEU A 166 0.20 15.39 1.24
CA LEU A 166 0.43 14.30 0.30
C LEU A 166 -0.85 13.66 -0.27
N ILE A 167 -2.05 14.19 0.05
CA ILE A 167 -3.32 13.63 -0.45
C ILE A 167 -3.43 13.73 -1.98
N PHE A 168 -2.81 14.76 -2.58
CA PHE A 168 -2.71 14.99 -4.02
C PHE A 168 -1.42 15.75 -4.39
N ALA A 169 -0.27 15.13 -4.14
CA ALA A 169 1.00 15.72 -4.56
C ALA A 169 1.26 15.44 -6.05
N ASN A 170 1.37 16.50 -6.86
CA ASN A 170 1.74 16.37 -8.27
C ASN A 170 3.23 15.97 -8.43
N SER A 171 3.67 15.75 -9.67
CA SER A 171 5.05 15.36 -9.98
C SER A 171 6.09 16.35 -9.48
N GLU A 172 5.82 17.65 -9.54
CA GLU A 172 6.71 18.70 -9.02
C GLU A 172 6.90 18.55 -7.51
N LYS A 173 5.80 18.43 -6.77
CA LYS A 173 5.82 18.27 -5.31
C LYS A 173 6.45 16.96 -4.88
N ALA A 174 6.11 15.87 -5.55
CA ALA A 174 6.70 14.55 -5.31
C ALA A 174 8.22 14.57 -5.50
N LYS A 175 8.70 15.27 -6.54
CA LYS A 175 10.14 15.41 -6.81
C LYS A 175 10.82 16.32 -5.79
N GLU A 176 10.20 17.44 -5.40
CA GLU A 176 10.69 18.35 -4.36
C GLU A 176 10.92 17.62 -3.03
N LEU A 177 9.98 16.75 -2.65
CA LEU A 177 10.06 15.95 -1.42
C LEU A 177 10.99 14.73 -1.54
N GLY A 178 11.55 14.45 -2.72
CA GLY A 178 12.41 13.29 -2.95
C GLY A 178 11.69 11.94 -3.01
N LEU A 179 10.36 11.95 -3.17
CA LEU A 179 9.53 10.76 -3.32
C LEU A 179 9.62 10.13 -4.73
N ILE A 180 10.01 10.92 -5.73
CA ILE A 180 10.32 10.40 -7.07
C ILE A 180 11.65 10.97 -7.56
N ASP A 181 12.32 10.25 -8.45
CA ASP A 181 13.60 10.65 -9.04
C ASP A 181 13.41 11.53 -10.28
N GLY A 182 12.27 11.41 -10.94
CA GLY A 182 11.96 12.26 -12.09
C GLY A 182 10.58 12.02 -12.68
N VAL A 183 10.37 12.65 -13.83
CA VAL A 183 9.16 12.50 -14.64
C VAL A 183 9.56 11.94 -15.99
N THR A 184 8.79 10.99 -16.51
CA THR A 184 9.00 10.41 -17.84
C THR A 184 7.76 10.58 -18.71
N THR A 185 7.94 10.54 -20.04
CA THR A 185 6.83 10.59 -21.01
C THR A 185 6.42 9.19 -21.41
#